data_AF-A0A2N5ZLK5-F1
#
_entry.id   AF-A0A2N5ZLK5-F1
#
_cell.length_a   1.000
_cell.length_b   1.000
_cell.length_c   1.000
_cell.angle_alpha   90.00
_cell.angle_beta   90.00
_cell.angle_gamma   90.00
#
_symmetry.space_group_name_H-M   'P 1'
#
loop_
_entity.id
_entity.type
_entity.pdbx_description
1 polymer ?
#
loop_
_entity_poly.entity_id
_entity_poly.type
_entity_poly.pdbx_seq_one_letter_code
_entity_poly.pdbx_strand_id
1 'polypeptide(L)'
;MKRIYLALLTLLMLGNTNFAQSVYVDNAFNFSKNEYGGTARFVGMGGAFGGLGGDFSSIAINPAGLGVYRSSELVFSPGMAYSSNEASYIGNSVNESDYSVNMNN
;
A
#
# COMPACT_ATOMS: atom_id res chain seq x y z
N MET A 1 10.29 -37.23 38.15
CA MET A 1 11.13 -36.08 37.73
C MET A 1 10.89 -35.68 36.28
N LYS A 2 11.24 -36.48 35.26
CA LYS A 2 11.12 -36.10 33.83
C LYS A 2 9.70 -35.69 33.37
N ARG A 3 8.66 -36.35 33.89
CA ARG A 3 7.25 -36.04 33.59
C ARG A 3 6.75 -34.70 34.18
N ILE A 4 7.35 -34.27 35.30
CA ILE A 4 7.04 -32.97 35.94
C ILE A 4 7.64 -31.83 35.12
N TYR A 5 8.87 -32.00 34.60
CA TYR A 5 9.47 -31.02 33.69
C TYR A 5 8.69 -30.88 32.37
N LEU A 6 8.16 -31.98 31.84
CA LEU A 6 7.28 -31.96 30.67
C LEU A 6 5.96 -31.23 30.94
N ALA A 7 5.34 -31.45 32.11
CA ALA A 7 4.12 -30.76 32.50
C ALA A 7 4.33 -29.25 32.75
N LEU A 8 5.50 -28.86 33.27
CA LEU A 8 5.89 -27.46 33.42
C LEU A 8 6.13 -26.78 32.07
N LEU A 9 6.75 -27.47 31.13
CA LEU A 9 7.01 -26.95 29.78
C LEU A 9 5.70 -26.72 29.02
N THR A 10 4.74 -27.64 29.11
CA THR A 10 3.43 -27.46 28.47
C THR A 10 2.63 -26.34 29.11
N LEU A 11 2.69 -26.18 30.44
CA LEU A 11 2.04 -25.06 31.13
C LEU A 11 2.62 -23.70 30.73
N LEU A 12 3.95 -23.63 30.50
CA LEU A 12 4.61 -22.41 30.03
C LEU A 12 4.18 -22.01 28.60
N MET A 13 3.87 -22.99 27.75
CA MET A 13 3.46 -22.77 26.37
C MET A 13 2.00 -22.30 26.25
N LEU A 14 1.13 -22.63 27.21
CA LEU A 14 -0.29 -22.28 27.23
C LEU A 14 -0.57 -20.79 27.46
N GLY A 15 0.42 -20.01 27.89
CA GLY A 15 0.29 -18.57 28.17
C GLY A 15 0.39 -17.65 26.95
N ASN A 16 0.61 -18.17 25.75
CA ASN A 16 0.75 -17.35 24.54
C ASN A 16 -0.62 -17.05 23.92
N THR A 17 -1.29 -16.01 24.40
CA THR A 17 -2.43 -15.42 23.70
C THR A 17 -1.91 -14.66 22.47
N ASN A 18 -2.17 -15.20 21.29
CA ASN A 18 -1.75 -14.62 20.02
C ASN A 18 -2.48 -13.29 19.75
N PHE A 19 -1.88 -12.16 20.14
CA PHE A 19 -2.38 -10.80 19.87
C PHE A 19 -2.08 -10.26 18.46
N ALA A 20 -1.63 -11.10 17.52
CA ALA A 20 -1.15 -10.64 16.22
C ALA A 20 -2.24 -10.28 15.19
N GLN A 21 -3.51 -10.59 15.45
CA GLN A 21 -4.59 -10.40 14.47
C GLN A 21 -5.14 -8.97 14.37
N SER A 22 -4.99 -8.13 15.40
CA SER A 22 -5.53 -6.76 15.39
C SER A 22 -4.82 -5.85 14.39
N VAL A 23 -3.52 -6.08 14.15
CA VAL A 23 -2.70 -5.26 13.25
C VAL A 23 -3.28 -5.20 11.84
N TYR A 24 -3.89 -6.27 11.35
CA TYR A 24 -4.45 -6.31 10.00
C TYR A 24 -5.83 -5.66 9.92
N VAL A 25 -6.64 -5.79 10.97
CA VAL A 25 -7.99 -5.21 11.01
C VAL A 25 -7.92 -3.69 11.10
N ASP A 26 -7.04 -3.17 11.95
CA ASP A 26 -6.89 -1.72 12.14
C ASP A 26 -6.24 -1.04 10.92
N ASN A 27 -5.41 -1.77 10.16
CA ASN A 27 -4.77 -1.27 8.94
C ASN A 27 -5.48 -1.67 7.64
N ALA A 28 -6.61 -2.38 7.72
CA ALA A 28 -7.32 -2.86 6.54
C ALA A 28 -7.68 -1.73 5.58
N PHE A 29 -8.05 -0.56 6.12
CA PHE A 29 -8.34 0.63 5.31
C PHE A 29 -7.11 1.19 4.58
N ASN A 30 -5.92 1.11 5.17
CA ASN A 30 -4.71 1.58 4.50
C ASN A 30 -4.27 0.59 3.43
N PHE A 31 -4.45 -0.71 3.65
CA PHE A 31 -4.13 -1.74 2.66
C PHE A 31 -5.16 -1.85 1.54
N SER A 32 -6.40 -1.40 1.76
CA SER A 32 -7.43 -1.38 0.71
C SER A 32 -7.27 -0.22 -0.26
N LYS A 33 -6.46 0.80 0.08
CA LYS A 33 -6.17 1.91 -0.82
C LYS A 33 -5.15 1.50 -1.88
N ASN A 34 -5.54 1.62 -3.14
CA ASN A 34 -4.62 1.60 -4.26
C ASN A 34 -4.14 3.03 -4.57
N GLU A 35 -3.05 3.45 -3.94
CA GLU A 35 -2.43 4.76 -4.20
C GLU A 35 -1.45 4.68 -5.38
N TYR A 36 -1.97 4.62 -6.61
CA TYR A 36 -1.15 4.85 -7.80
C TYR A 36 -1.12 6.34 -8.12
N GLY A 37 -0.27 7.06 -7.38
CA GLY A 37 0.00 8.48 -7.60
C GLY A 37 1.24 8.72 -8.45
N GLY A 38 1.25 9.83 -9.20
CA GLY A 38 2.41 10.31 -9.94
C GLY A 38 2.18 10.47 -11.44
N THR A 39 3.24 10.87 -12.15
CA THR A 39 3.23 11.06 -13.60
C THR A 39 2.85 9.76 -14.31
N ALA A 40 2.34 9.87 -15.54
CA ALA A 40 2.02 8.72 -16.37
C ALA A 40 3.24 7.80 -16.57
N ARG A 41 4.45 8.36 -16.62
CA ARG A 41 5.71 7.61 -16.67
C ARG A 41 5.95 6.84 -15.37
N PHE A 42 5.79 7.50 -14.22
CA PHE A 42 5.92 6.88 -12.91
C PHE A 42 4.96 5.71 -12.71
N VAL A 43 3.68 5.95 -12.98
CA VAL A 43 2.60 4.95 -12.83
C VAL A 43 2.72 3.83 -13.85
N GLY A 44 3.05 4.15 -15.11
CA GLY A 44 3.25 3.15 -16.18
C GLY A 44 4.40 2.17 -15.91
N MET A 45 5.37 2.56 -15.09
CA MET A 45 6.46 1.69 -14.61
C MET A 45 6.17 1.05 -13.24
N GLY A 46 4.94 1.13 -12.75
CA GLY A 46 4.55 0.55 -11.46
C GLY A 46 5.23 1.18 -10.26
N GLY A 47 5.68 2.43 -10.38
CA GLY A 47 6.38 3.16 -9.31
C GLY A 47 7.87 2.84 -9.14
N ALA A 48 8.49 2.16 -10.10
CA ALA A 48 9.92 1.79 -10.06
C ALA A 48 10.88 3.01 -10.00
N PHE A 49 10.42 4.20 -10.39
CA PHE A 49 11.27 5.40 -10.41
C PHE A 49 11.65 5.92 -9.02
N GLY A 50 11.08 5.41 -7.92
CA GLY A 50 11.60 5.72 -6.57
C GLY A 50 13.07 5.30 -6.39
N GLY A 51 13.50 4.23 -7.05
CA GLY A 51 14.91 3.80 -7.06
C GLY A 51 15.73 4.36 -8.22
N LEU A 52 15.13 4.50 -9.41
CA LEU A 52 15.82 4.95 -10.63
C LEU A 52 16.04 6.48 -10.67
N GLY A 53 15.15 7.27 -10.05
CA GLY A 53 15.17 8.74 -10.15
C GLY A 53 14.81 9.25 -11.56
N GLY A 54 14.98 10.56 -11.78
CA GLY A 54 14.76 11.15 -13.11
C GLY A 54 13.30 11.22 -13.59
N ASP A 55 12.35 11.07 -12.67
CA ASP A 55 10.93 11.36 -12.89
C ASP A 55 10.40 12.34 -11.84
N PHE A 56 9.43 13.18 -12.20
CA PHE A 56 8.97 14.26 -11.33
C PHE A 56 8.39 13.71 -10.03
N SER A 57 7.65 12.59 -10.12
CA SER A 57 7.06 11.92 -8.95
C SER A 57 8.09 11.16 -8.12
N SER A 58 9.25 10.83 -8.69
CA SER A 58 10.30 10.14 -7.93
C SER A 58 10.85 10.98 -6.79
N ILE A 59 10.76 12.33 -6.89
CA ILE A 59 11.22 13.25 -5.85
C ILE A 59 10.43 13.06 -4.54
N ALA A 60 9.14 12.74 -4.63
CA ALA A 60 8.28 12.52 -3.47
C ALA A 60 8.67 11.26 -2.67
N ILE A 61 9.25 10.25 -3.34
CA ILE A 61 9.66 8.98 -2.72
C ILE A 61 11.14 9.00 -2.35
N ASN A 62 11.97 9.56 -3.22
CA ASN A 62 13.42 9.61 -3.06
C ASN A 62 13.96 10.96 -3.58
N PRO A 63 14.17 11.95 -2.69
CA PRO A 63 14.70 13.26 -3.07
C PRO A 63 16.08 13.21 -3.74
N ALA A 64 16.89 12.17 -3.49
CA ALA A 64 18.19 11.99 -4.16
C ALA A 64 18.04 11.69 -5.66
N GLY A 65 16.87 11.20 -6.10
CA GLY A 65 16.53 11.01 -7.50
C GLY A 65 16.55 12.29 -8.33
N LEU A 66 16.52 13.47 -7.68
CA LEU A 66 16.73 14.77 -8.34
C LEU A 66 18.12 14.86 -9.00
N GLY A 67 19.14 14.22 -8.43
CA GLY A 67 20.50 14.22 -8.99
C GLY A 67 20.64 13.50 -10.34
N VAL A 68 19.61 12.74 -10.74
CA VAL A 68 19.55 12.05 -12.03
C VAL A 68 19.06 12.99 -13.14
N TYR A 69 18.35 14.07 -12.80
CA TYR A 69 17.95 15.09 -13.78
C TYR A 69 19.16 15.79 -14.38
N ARG A 70 19.23 15.80 -15.72
CA ARG A 70 20.34 16.43 -16.47
C ARG A 70 20.01 17.83 -16.97
N SER A 71 18.74 18.22 -16.93
CA SER A 71 18.22 19.48 -17.41
C SER A 71 16.89 19.81 -16.72
N SER A 72 16.51 21.09 -16.75
CA SER A 72 15.18 21.52 -16.33
C SER A 72 14.12 20.97 -17.27
N GLU A 73 13.10 20.30 -16.72
CA GLU A 73 11.96 19.77 -17.47
C GLU A 73 10.65 20.32 -16.90
N LEU A 74 9.67 20.55 -17.77
CA LEU A 74 8.29 20.86 -17.39
C LEU A 74 7.44 19.64 -17.72
N VAL A 75 6.75 19.09 -16.73
CA VAL A 75 5.95 17.87 -16.88
C VAL A 75 4.47 18.19 -16.71
N PHE A 76 3.67 17.70 -17.65
CA PHE A 76 2.21 17.78 -17.62
C PHE A 76 1.64 16.37 -17.78
N SER A 77 0.91 15.89 -16.77
CA SER A 77 0.44 14.49 -16.72
C SER A 77 -1.02 14.40 -16.27
N PRO A 78 -1.99 14.51 -17.20
CA PRO A 78 -3.39 14.27 -16.87
C PRO A 78 -3.60 12.79 -16.54
N GLY A 79 -4.43 12.52 -15.54
CA GLY A 79 -4.78 11.18 -15.11
C GLY A 79 -6.30 11.00 -15.05
N MET A 80 -6.72 9.76 -15.25
CA MET A 80 -8.09 9.33 -15.02
C MET A 80 -8.02 8.03 -14.23
N ALA A 81 -8.77 7.95 -13.15
CA ALA A 81 -8.91 6.75 -12.35
C ALA A 81 -10.37 6.29 -12.36
N TYR A 82 -10.53 4.98 -12.49
CA TYR A 82 -11.81 4.30 -12.37
C TYR A 82 -11.70 3.30 -11.22
N SER A 83 -12.65 3.35 -10.29
CA SER A 83 -12.74 2.40 -9.19
C SER A 83 -14.14 1.79 -9.19
N SER A 84 -14.22 0.49 -8.97
CA SER A 84 -15.48 -0.24 -8.81
C SER A 84 -15.33 -1.10 -7.57
N ASN A 85 -16.19 -0.86 -6.58
CA ASN A 85 -16.16 -1.58 -5.32
C ASN A 85 -17.49 -2.28 -5.09
N GLU A 86 -17.41 -3.56 -4.71
CA GLU A 86 -18.57 -4.35 -4.28
C GLU A 86 -18.43 -4.63 -2.78
N ALA A 87 -19.47 -4.28 -2.02
CA ALA A 87 -19.56 -4.55 -0.60
C ALA A 87 -20.76 -5.45 -0.32
N SER A 88 -20.51 -6.62 0.27
CA SER A 88 -21.55 -7.57 0.67
C SER A 88 -21.64 -7.65 2.19
N TYR A 89 -22.85 -7.44 2.73
CA TYR A 89 -23.15 -7.56 4.15
C TYR A 89 -24.50 -8.25 4.38
N ILE A 90 -24.46 -9.39 5.09
CA ILE A 90 -25.63 -10.21 5.49
C ILE A 90 -26.64 -10.36 4.33
N GLY A 91 -26.16 -10.88 3.20
CA GLY A 91 -27.00 -11.17 2.03
C GLY A 91 -27.40 -9.95 1.17
N ASN A 92 -27.02 -8.72 1.54
CA ASN A 92 -27.17 -7.54 0.70
C ASN A 92 -25.83 -7.22 0.02
N SER A 93 -25.83 -7.01 -1.30
CA SER A 93 -24.67 -6.52 -2.03
C SER A 93 -24.93 -5.09 -2.53
N VAL A 94 -23.95 -4.22 -2.36
CA VAL A 94 -23.95 -2.84 -2.87
C VAL A 94 -22.73 -2.68 -3.76
N ASN A 95 -22.98 -2.18 -4.98
CA ASN A 95 -21.95 -1.88 -5.96
C ASN A 95 -21.88 -0.38 -6.17
N GLU A 96 -20.68 0.19 -6.04
CA GLU A 96 -20.41 1.59 -6.31
C GLU A 96 -19.28 1.71 -7.33
N SER A 97 -19.46 2.61 -8.30
CA SER A 97 -18.46 2.88 -9.35
C SER A 97 -18.16 4.37 -9.42
N ASP A 98 -16.88 4.70 -9.28
CA ASP A 98 -16.40 6.08 -9.27
C ASP A 98 -15.45 6.34 -10.44
N TYR A 99 -15.64 7.50 -11.07
CA TYR A 99 -14.74 8.06 -12.06
C TYR A 99 -14.15 9.34 -11.51
N SER A 100 -12.82 9.43 -11.46
CA SER A 100 -12.12 10.66 -11.11
C SER A 100 -11.17 11.05 -12.22
N VAL A 101 -11.20 12.33 -12.57
CA VAL A 101 -10.19 12.95 -13.44
C VAL A 101 -9.30 13.77 -12.54
N ASN A 102 -7.99 13.58 -12.67
CA ASN A 102 -6.99 14.24 -11.84
C ASN A 102 -5.83 14.74 -12.69
N MET A 103 -5.00 15.58 -12.09
CA MET A 103 -3.72 16.00 -12.65
C MET A 103 -2.68 15.55 -11.66
N ASN A 104 -2.03 14.43 -11.97
CA ASN A 104 -1.05 13.84 -11.06
C ASN A 104 0.32 14.47 -11.27
N ASN A 105 1.05 14.61 -10.17
CA ASN A 105 2.43 15.05 -10.12
C ASN A 105 3.25 14.13 -9.21
#